data_AF-A0A8R2FA37-F1
#
_entry.id   AF-A0A8R2FA37-F1
#
_cell.length_a   1.000
_cell.length_b   1.000
_cell.length_c   1.000
_cell.angle_alpha   90.00
_cell.angle_beta   90.00
_cell.angle_gamma   90.00
#
_symmetry.space_group_name_H-M   'P 1'
#
loop_
_entity.id
_entity.type
_entity.pdbx_description
1 polymer ?
#
loop_
_entity_poly.entity_id
_entity_poly.type
_entity_poly.pdbx_seq_one_letter_code
_entity_poly.pdbx_strand_id
1 'polypeptide(L)'
;MRHCNWRTPPGTEIYQSGDLSVFEIDGKVDKTYCQTLCRLAKLFLNLKTLDYGVEPFLFYIVTKNDGFGCHLVGYFSKLKENEENFNVACIVIMPQYRRQGYGRILIEFSYLLSRIERQPGTPETPLSGLGKITYDAYWKGVILEYLHKHRDVDKIYINDVSSETGLMRQDIIDTFQSLHMVVEIYKEITICIDWNVVDRHIQKKNESKQVHIDPDRLKWTPSNLSDGQDNRPLEEPIFIKCIPGG
;
A
#
# COMPACT_ATOMS: atom_id res chain seq x y z
N MET A 1 35.87 -18.33 -1.62
CA MET A 1 34.62 -17.83 -2.26
C MET A 1 34.57 -16.31 -2.15
N ARG A 2 34.95 -15.58 -3.21
CA ARG A 2 34.81 -14.11 -3.34
C ARG A 2 34.44 -13.75 -4.79
N HIS A 3 33.33 -14.28 -5.30
CA HIS A 3 32.96 -14.13 -6.72
C HIS A 3 31.58 -13.49 -6.94
N CYS A 4 30.97 -12.87 -5.92
CA CYS A 4 29.72 -12.14 -6.12
C CYS A 4 30.01 -10.68 -6.48
N ASN A 5 29.77 -10.33 -7.75
CA ASN A 5 29.90 -8.96 -8.26
C ASN A 5 28.63 -8.12 -8.07
N TRP A 6 27.52 -8.74 -7.66
CA TRP A 6 26.25 -8.05 -7.47
C TRP A 6 26.28 -7.18 -6.21
N ARG A 7 25.83 -5.93 -6.35
CA ARG A 7 25.66 -4.94 -5.28
C ARG A 7 24.28 -4.30 -5.27
N THR A 8 23.42 -4.70 -6.18
CA THR A 8 22.04 -4.23 -6.31
C THR A 8 21.14 -5.44 -6.57
N PRO A 9 19.83 -5.36 -6.25
CA PRO A 9 18.87 -6.31 -6.79
C PRO A 9 18.96 -6.35 -8.33
N PRO A 10 18.65 -7.49 -8.96
CA PRO A 10 18.40 -7.52 -10.40
C PRO A 10 17.13 -6.73 -10.72
N GLY A 11 16.85 -6.50 -12.00
CA GLY A 11 15.67 -5.74 -12.44
C GLY A 11 15.92 -4.24 -12.57
N THR A 12 14.83 -3.47 -12.54
CA THR A 12 14.81 -2.04 -12.87
C THR A 12 14.63 -1.21 -11.61
N GLU A 13 15.51 -0.24 -11.38
CA GLU A 13 15.29 0.77 -10.34
C GLU A 13 14.18 1.73 -10.80
N ILE A 14 13.03 1.68 -10.12
CA ILE A 14 11.85 2.47 -10.47
C ILE A 14 11.65 3.67 -9.54
N TYR A 15 12.33 3.71 -8.39
CA TYR A 15 12.24 4.81 -7.44
C TYR A 15 13.56 5.01 -6.71
N GLN A 16 13.96 6.26 -6.50
CA GLN A 16 15.13 6.61 -5.71
C GLN A 16 14.93 7.93 -4.96
N SER A 17 15.08 7.91 -3.65
CA SER A 17 15.05 9.11 -2.81
C SER A 17 15.99 9.00 -1.61
N GLY A 18 17.01 9.86 -1.56
CA GLY A 18 18.04 9.78 -0.52
C GLY A 18 18.78 8.45 -0.57
N ASP A 19 18.79 7.73 0.55
CA ASP A 19 19.36 6.39 0.68
C ASP A 19 18.34 5.26 0.42
N LEU A 20 17.11 5.57 -0.03
CA LEU A 20 16.08 4.58 -0.31
C LEU A 20 15.91 4.37 -1.82
N SER A 21 15.93 3.11 -2.26
CA SER A 21 15.55 2.73 -3.63
C SER A 21 14.51 1.63 -3.66
N VAL A 22 13.72 1.59 -4.73
CA VAL A 22 12.80 0.49 -5.04
C VAL A 22 13.11 -0.09 -6.42
N PHE A 23 13.28 -1.41 -6.46
CA PHE A 23 13.53 -2.16 -7.69
C PHE A 23 12.30 -3.00 -8.03
N GLU A 24 11.87 -2.94 -9.28
CA GLU A 24 10.87 -3.86 -9.84
C GLU A 24 11.59 -5.04 -10.50
N ILE A 25 11.16 -6.25 -10.15
CA ILE A 25 11.73 -7.50 -10.63
C ILE A 25 10.62 -8.41 -11.12
N ASP A 26 10.73 -8.87 -12.36
CA ASP A 26 9.84 -9.86 -12.93
C ASP A 26 10.28 -11.28 -12.52
N GLY A 27 9.42 -12.01 -11.80
CA GLY A 27 9.69 -13.38 -11.37
C GLY A 27 9.86 -14.39 -12.52
N LYS A 28 9.39 -14.09 -13.73
CA LYS A 28 9.62 -14.87 -14.96
C LYS A 28 11.02 -14.65 -15.51
N VAL A 29 11.56 -13.44 -15.39
CA VAL A 29 12.90 -13.08 -15.89
C VAL A 29 13.98 -13.49 -14.88
N ASP A 30 13.84 -13.08 -13.63
CA ASP A 30 14.83 -13.30 -12.56
C ASP A 30 14.40 -14.41 -11.59
N LYS A 31 13.99 -15.55 -12.14
CA LYS A 31 13.38 -16.66 -11.38
C LYS A 31 14.19 -17.11 -10.17
N THR A 32 15.50 -17.32 -10.32
CA THR A 32 16.36 -17.80 -9.22
C THR A 32 16.44 -16.79 -8.07
N TYR A 33 16.51 -15.49 -8.38
CA TYR A 33 16.53 -14.44 -7.36
C TYR A 33 15.21 -14.42 -6.59
N CYS A 34 14.08 -14.40 -7.30
CA CYS A 34 12.75 -14.36 -6.71
C CYS A 34 12.43 -15.62 -5.88
N GLN A 35 12.84 -16.80 -6.32
CA GLN A 35 12.70 -18.04 -5.54
C GLN A 35 13.54 -17.99 -4.25
N THR A 36 14.78 -17.48 -4.33
CA THR A 36 15.63 -17.31 -3.14
C THR A 36 15.02 -16.33 -2.15
N LEU A 37 14.46 -15.23 -2.66
CA LEU A 37 13.76 -14.24 -1.86
C LEU A 37 12.51 -14.83 -1.18
N CYS A 38 11.72 -15.64 -1.90
CA CYS A 38 10.58 -16.34 -1.35
C CYS A 38 10.96 -17.32 -0.24
N ARG A 39 12.06 -18.07 -0.40
CA ARG A 39 12.59 -18.97 0.64
C ARG A 39 13.04 -18.19 1.87
N LEU A 40 13.72 -17.06 1.69
CA LEU A 40 14.09 -16.17 2.79
C LEU A 40 12.84 -15.66 3.54
N ALA A 41 11.82 -15.21 2.80
CA ALA A 41 10.57 -14.73 3.39
C ALA A 41 9.81 -15.81 4.15
N LYS A 42 9.86 -17.07 3.70
CA LYS A 42 9.20 -18.21 4.37
C LYS A 42 9.71 -18.44 5.80
N LEU A 43 10.93 -18.01 6.12
CA LEU A 43 11.47 -18.05 7.49
C LEU A 43 10.72 -17.11 8.44
N PHE A 44 10.06 -16.09 7.91
CA PHE A 44 9.38 -15.04 8.68
C PHE A 44 7.86 -15.00 8.46
N LEU A 45 7.36 -15.69 7.43
CA LEU A 45 5.95 -15.71 7.04
C LEU A 45 5.41 -17.14 7.05
N ASN A 46 4.72 -17.49 8.15
CA ASN A 46 4.13 -18.82 8.33
C ASN A 46 3.13 -19.17 7.21
N LEU A 47 2.37 -18.18 6.74
CA LEU A 47 1.27 -18.35 5.77
C LEU A 47 1.72 -18.40 4.31
N LYS A 48 3.01 -18.23 4.00
CA LYS A 48 3.48 -18.25 2.61
C LYS A 48 3.43 -19.67 2.02
N THR A 49 2.63 -19.89 0.97
CA THR A 49 2.39 -21.21 0.37
C THR A 49 3.23 -21.48 -0.89
N LEU A 50 3.65 -20.44 -1.61
CA LEU A 50 4.37 -20.56 -2.89
C LEU A 50 5.83 -20.09 -2.77
N ASP A 51 6.77 -20.96 -3.15
CA ASP A 51 8.21 -20.72 -3.22
C ASP A 51 8.84 -21.03 -4.61
N TYR A 52 8.16 -21.79 -5.48
CA TYR A 52 8.67 -22.13 -6.83
C TYR A 52 7.96 -21.41 -7.99
N GLY A 53 6.65 -21.18 -7.89
CA GLY A 53 5.83 -20.54 -8.93
C GLY A 53 5.86 -19.02 -8.84
N VAL A 54 7.01 -18.42 -9.13
CA VAL A 54 7.24 -16.96 -9.01
C VAL A 54 6.94 -16.20 -10.31
N GLU A 55 6.79 -16.90 -11.43
CA GLU A 55 6.58 -16.34 -12.77
C GLU A 55 5.35 -15.42 -12.90
N PRO A 56 4.23 -15.68 -12.21
CA PRO A 56 3.06 -14.80 -12.25
C PRO A 56 3.24 -13.49 -11.46
N PHE A 57 4.33 -13.32 -10.72
CA PHE A 57 4.52 -12.22 -9.78
C PHE A 57 5.55 -11.19 -10.24
N LEU A 58 5.25 -9.92 -9.97
CA LEU A 58 6.23 -8.85 -9.85
C LEU A 58 6.66 -8.71 -8.39
N PHE A 59 7.94 -8.39 -8.18
CA PHE A 59 8.52 -8.17 -6.86
C PHE A 59 9.05 -6.74 -6.78
N TYR A 60 8.63 -6.02 -5.75
CA TYR A 60 9.05 -4.65 -5.48
C TYR A 60 9.97 -4.65 -4.27
N ILE A 61 11.27 -4.52 -4.53
CA ILE A 61 12.32 -4.66 -3.52
C ILE A 61 12.70 -3.28 -3.01
N VAL A 62 12.49 -3.04 -1.72
CA VAL A 62 12.99 -1.83 -1.06
C VAL A 62 14.39 -2.09 -0.54
N THR A 63 15.31 -1.17 -0.86
CA THR A 63 16.70 -1.22 -0.40
C THR A 63 17.09 0.05 0.32
N LYS A 64 18.05 -0.10 1.24
CA LYS A 64 18.81 1.00 1.80
C LYS A 64 20.18 1.03 1.16
N ASN A 65 20.58 2.16 0.61
CA ASN A 65 21.78 2.30 -0.19
C ASN A 65 22.88 2.97 0.60
N ASP A 66 24.10 2.45 0.47
CA ASP A 66 25.31 3.07 1.01
C ASP A 66 26.46 2.97 0.00
N GLY A 67 27.68 3.33 0.40
CA GLY A 67 28.86 3.27 -0.47
C GLY A 67 29.25 1.85 -0.91
N PHE A 68 28.67 0.80 -0.32
CA PHE A 68 28.92 -0.59 -0.68
C PHE A 68 27.84 -1.18 -1.61
N GLY A 69 26.64 -0.61 -1.65
CA GLY A 69 25.57 -1.03 -2.55
C GLY A 69 24.17 -0.85 -1.97
N CYS A 70 23.20 -1.57 -2.55
CA CYS A 70 21.80 -1.58 -2.16
C CYS A 70 21.52 -2.78 -1.25
N HIS A 71 21.21 -2.53 0.02
CA HIS A 71 20.95 -3.55 1.03
C HIS A 71 19.45 -3.82 1.13
N LEU A 72 19.07 -5.09 0.97
CA LEU A 72 17.68 -5.52 1.07
C LEU A 72 17.05 -5.17 2.42
N VAL A 73 16.01 -4.33 2.40
CA VAL A 73 15.23 -3.95 3.58
C VAL A 73 13.99 -4.82 3.72
N GLY A 74 13.29 -5.03 2.61
CA GLY A 74 12.04 -5.75 2.54
C GLY A 74 11.50 -5.74 1.12
N TYR A 75 10.39 -6.43 0.90
CA TYR A 75 9.72 -6.41 -0.38
C TYR A 75 8.22 -6.66 -0.24
N PHE A 76 7.49 -6.33 -1.28
CA PHE A 76 6.18 -6.93 -1.52
C PHE A 76 6.12 -7.56 -2.92
N SER A 77 5.28 -8.58 -3.08
CA SER A 77 4.99 -9.19 -4.39
C SER A 77 3.56 -8.89 -4.80
N LYS A 78 3.33 -8.76 -6.11
CA LYS A 78 2.03 -8.47 -6.73
C LYS A 78 1.82 -9.41 -7.92
N LEU A 79 0.62 -9.98 -8.08
CA LEU A 79 0.30 -10.74 -9.29
C LEU A 79 0.22 -9.80 -10.49
N LYS A 80 0.70 -10.25 -11.64
CA LYS A 80 0.60 -9.50 -12.91
C LYS A 80 -0.83 -9.40 -13.41
N GLU A 81 -1.59 -10.48 -13.24
CA GLU A 81 -2.99 -10.61 -13.60
C GLU A 81 -3.75 -10.97 -12.33
N ASN A 82 -4.74 -10.15 -11.96
CA ASN A 82 -5.45 -10.34 -10.71
C ASN A 82 -6.90 -9.87 -10.81
N GLU A 83 -7.84 -10.81 -10.75
CA GLU A 83 -9.28 -10.54 -10.79
C GLU A 83 -9.79 -9.93 -9.47
N GLU A 84 -9.14 -10.27 -8.35
CA GLU A 84 -9.53 -9.85 -7.00
C GLU A 84 -8.97 -8.48 -6.61
N ASN A 85 -8.24 -7.80 -7.51
CA ASN A 85 -7.62 -6.49 -7.28
C ASN A 85 -6.66 -6.44 -6.06
N PHE A 86 -6.04 -7.57 -5.69
CA PHE A 86 -4.96 -7.54 -4.71
C PHE A 86 -3.74 -6.78 -5.25
N ASN A 87 -3.41 -5.66 -4.62
CA ASN A 87 -2.20 -4.90 -4.95
C ASN A 87 -0.95 -5.42 -4.23
N VAL A 88 -1.14 -6.30 -3.23
CA VAL A 88 -0.10 -6.99 -2.48
C VAL A 88 -0.52 -8.43 -2.23
N ALA A 89 0.27 -9.39 -2.70
CA ALA A 89 0.11 -10.81 -2.36
C ALA A 89 0.90 -11.18 -1.10
N CYS A 90 2.14 -10.68 -1.01
CA CYS A 90 3.01 -10.97 0.12
C CYS A 90 3.82 -9.72 0.43
N ILE A 91 4.00 -9.41 1.71
CA ILE A 91 4.82 -8.29 2.18
C ILE A 91 5.67 -8.75 3.35
N VAL A 92 6.97 -8.45 3.28
CA VAL A 92 7.93 -8.80 4.33
C VAL A 92 8.94 -7.68 4.53
N ILE A 93 9.30 -7.49 5.79
CA ILE A 93 10.38 -6.61 6.22
C ILE A 93 11.42 -7.51 6.89
N MET A 94 12.68 -7.35 6.53
CA MET A 94 13.75 -8.10 7.16
C MET A 94 13.81 -7.76 8.66
N PRO A 95 14.04 -8.73 9.55
CA PRO A 95 13.92 -8.53 11.00
C PRO A 95 14.69 -7.34 11.56
N GLN A 96 15.89 -7.08 11.02
CA GLN A 96 16.79 -5.99 11.43
C GLN A 96 16.30 -4.59 11.06
N TYR A 97 15.32 -4.48 10.15
CA TYR A 97 14.72 -3.22 9.71
C TYR A 97 13.28 -3.02 10.21
N ARG A 98 12.79 -3.91 11.08
CA ARG A 98 11.45 -3.76 11.68
C ARG A 98 11.40 -2.54 12.61
N ARG A 99 10.20 -1.97 12.76
CA ARG A 99 9.93 -0.79 13.61
C ARG A 99 10.69 0.49 13.24
N GLN A 100 11.26 0.56 12.03
CA GLN A 100 11.96 1.75 11.51
C GLN A 100 11.14 2.50 10.44
N GLY A 101 9.85 2.20 10.28
CA GLY A 101 8.96 2.85 9.32
C GLY A 101 8.87 2.19 7.94
N TYR A 102 9.78 1.27 7.59
CA TYR A 102 9.78 0.61 6.27
C TYR A 102 8.53 -0.18 5.92
N GLY A 103 7.79 -0.68 6.92
CA GLY A 103 6.50 -1.33 6.68
C GLY A 103 5.46 -0.38 6.11
N ARG A 104 5.41 0.86 6.64
CA ARG A 104 4.55 1.90 6.09
C ARG A 104 4.99 2.27 4.68
N ILE A 105 6.30 2.38 4.43
CA ILE A 105 6.87 2.70 3.12
C ILE A 105 6.46 1.66 2.06
N LEU A 106 6.58 0.36 2.37
CA LEU A 106 6.19 -0.71 1.45
C LEU A 106 4.69 -0.65 1.11
N ILE A 107 3.83 -0.39 2.10
CA ILE A 107 2.38 -0.25 1.90
C ILE A 107 2.06 1.03 1.11
N GLU A 108 2.67 2.16 1.46
CA GLU A 108 2.48 3.44 0.77
C GLU A 108 2.89 3.32 -0.71
N PHE A 109 3.97 2.59 -0.98
CA PHE A 109 4.44 2.32 -2.33
C PHE A 109 3.47 1.42 -3.11
N SER A 110 2.90 0.37 -2.50
CA SER A 110 1.92 -0.48 -3.21
C SER A 110 0.66 0.29 -3.59
N TYR A 111 0.20 1.20 -2.73
CA TYR A 111 -0.93 2.08 -3.06
C TYR A 111 -0.59 3.19 -4.05
N LEU A 112 0.66 3.67 -4.07
CA LEU A 112 1.12 4.59 -5.11
C LEU A 112 1.00 3.96 -6.49
N LEU A 113 1.40 2.69 -6.65
CA LEU A 113 1.24 1.96 -7.90
C LEU A 113 -0.25 1.81 -8.28
N SER A 114 -1.10 1.41 -7.33
CA SER A 114 -2.55 1.30 -7.54
C SER A 114 -3.18 2.61 -8.04
N ARG A 115 -2.75 3.77 -7.51
CA ARG A 115 -3.24 5.08 -7.96
C ARG A 115 -2.83 5.39 -9.40
N ILE A 116 -1.60 5.07 -9.78
CA ILE A 116 -1.10 5.30 -11.14
C ILE A 116 -1.79 4.38 -12.14
N GLU A 117 -2.07 3.14 -11.74
CA GLU A 117 -2.88 2.18 -12.50
C GLU A 117 -4.36 2.55 -12.57
N ARG A 118 -4.81 3.50 -11.73
CA ARG A 118 -6.23 3.84 -11.53
C ARG A 118 -7.09 2.63 -11.13
N GLN A 119 -6.48 1.67 -10.45
CA GLN A 119 -7.12 0.45 -9.99
C GLN A 119 -6.97 0.37 -8.47
N PRO A 120 -8.05 0.65 -7.71
CA PRO A 120 -8.03 0.47 -6.27
C PRO A 120 -7.67 -0.96 -5.90
N GLY A 121 -6.95 -1.13 -4.80
CA GLY A 121 -6.49 -2.45 -4.38
C GLY A 121 -6.48 -2.66 -2.89
N THR A 122 -6.33 -3.92 -2.50
CA THR A 122 -6.30 -4.37 -1.11
C THR A 122 -5.22 -5.46 -0.95
N PRO A 123 -4.63 -5.68 0.23
CA PRO A 123 -3.72 -6.82 0.40
C PRO A 123 -4.48 -8.16 0.41
N GLU A 124 -3.82 -9.21 -0.06
CA GLU A 124 -4.30 -10.58 0.06
C GLU A 124 -4.46 -10.97 1.54
N THR A 125 -5.52 -11.72 1.83
CA THR A 125 -5.86 -12.18 3.18
C THR A 125 -5.60 -13.69 3.33
N PRO A 126 -5.27 -14.19 4.54
CA PRO A 126 -5.16 -13.47 5.81
C PRO A 126 -3.82 -12.74 6.01
N LEU A 127 -3.89 -11.53 6.57
CA LEU A 127 -2.71 -10.77 7.00
C LEU A 127 -2.06 -11.37 8.25
N SER A 128 -0.73 -11.21 8.39
CA SER A 128 -0.05 -11.46 9.66
C SER A 128 -0.51 -10.45 10.73
N GLY A 129 -0.36 -10.78 12.02
CA GLY A 129 -0.76 -9.86 13.11
C GLY A 129 -0.06 -8.49 13.05
N LEU A 130 1.24 -8.47 12.73
CA LEU A 130 1.97 -7.22 12.48
C LEU A 130 1.50 -6.51 11.20
N GLY A 131 1.17 -7.28 10.15
CA GLY A 131 0.58 -6.75 8.92
C GLY A 131 -0.72 -6.01 9.21
N LYS A 132 -1.66 -6.65 9.92
CA LYS A 132 -2.96 -6.06 10.27
C LYS A 132 -2.82 -4.73 11.02
N ILE A 133 -1.96 -4.67 12.03
CA ILE A 133 -1.70 -3.43 12.79
C ILE A 133 -1.13 -2.33 11.88
N THR A 134 -0.24 -2.69 10.96
CA THR A 134 0.41 -1.71 10.08
C THR A 134 -0.55 -1.18 9.00
N TYR A 135 -1.35 -2.06 8.39
CA TYR A 135 -2.39 -1.67 7.43
C TYR A 135 -3.49 -0.83 8.08
N ASP A 136 -4.00 -1.22 9.25
CA ASP A 136 -5.01 -0.44 9.99
C ASP A 136 -4.50 0.98 10.32
N ALA A 137 -3.25 1.10 10.80
CA ALA A 137 -2.65 2.41 11.05
C ALA A 137 -2.44 3.23 9.77
N TYR A 138 -2.08 2.58 8.65
CA TYR A 138 -1.91 3.25 7.36
C TYR A 138 -3.24 3.75 6.80
N TRP A 139 -4.27 2.89 6.74
CA TRP A 139 -5.60 3.24 6.22
C TRP A 139 -6.24 4.38 7.01
N LYS A 140 -6.21 4.31 8.34
CA LYS A 140 -6.66 5.41 9.21
C LYS A 140 -5.94 6.71 8.88
N GLY A 141 -4.62 6.66 8.72
CA GLY A 141 -3.84 7.85 8.38
C GLY A 141 -4.26 8.45 7.04
N VAL A 142 -4.32 7.63 5.99
CA VAL A 142 -4.69 8.09 4.65
C VAL A 142 -6.10 8.68 4.61
N ILE A 143 -7.07 8.06 5.28
CA ILE A 143 -8.45 8.58 5.34
C ILE A 143 -8.52 9.88 6.13
N LEU A 144 -7.89 9.97 7.31
CA LEU A 144 -7.89 11.21 8.09
C LEU A 144 -7.19 12.36 7.34
N GLU A 145 -6.11 12.06 6.63
CA GLU A 145 -5.43 13.03 5.77
C GLU A 145 -6.30 13.48 4.59
N TYR A 146 -7.06 12.57 3.97
CA TYR A 146 -8.03 12.91 2.93
C TYR A 146 -9.13 13.84 3.47
N LEU A 147 -9.70 13.51 4.63
CA LEU A 147 -10.75 14.33 5.26
C LEU A 147 -10.24 15.73 5.61
N HIS A 148 -9.01 15.83 6.11
CA HIS A 148 -8.40 17.13 6.41
C HIS A 148 -8.26 18.01 5.16
N LYS A 149 -7.86 17.44 4.02
CA LYS A 149 -7.73 18.17 2.75
C LYS A 149 -9.08 18.61 2.17
N HIS A 150 -10.14 17.84 2.42
CA HIS A 150 -11.48 18.06 1.88
C HIS A 150 -12.48 18.60 2.91
N ARG A 151 -11.99 19.32 3.93
CA ARG A 151 -12.80 19.85 5.04
C ARG A 151 -13.89 20.82 4.58
N ASP A 152 -13.64 21.55 3.50
CA ASP A 152 -14.54 22.59 2.97
C ASP A 152 -15.53 22.03 1.94
N VAL A 153 -15.55 20.71 1.70
CA VAL A 153 -16.45 20.08 0.75
C VAL A 153 -17.72 19.62 1.47
N ASP A 154 -18.88 20.14 1.04
CA ASP A 154 -20.19 19.79 1.62
C ASP A 154 -20.52 18.30 1.51
N LYS A 155 -19.92 17.63 0.53
CA LYS A 155 -20.22 16.26 0.15
C LYS A 155 -18.99 15.44 -0.19
N ILE A 156 -18.70 14.39 0.58
CA ILE A 156 -17.65 13.42 0.27
C ILE A 156 -18.30 12.13 -0.24
N TYR A 157 -17.79 11.57 -1.34
CA TYR A 157 -18.22 10.29 -1.86
C TYR A 157 -17.14 9.23 -1.65
N ILE A 158 -17.54 7.99 -1.33
CA ILE A 158 -16.58 6.88 -1.14
C ILE A 158 -15.78 6.63 -2.43
N ASN A 159 -16.38 6.85 -3.59
CA ASN A 159 -15.69 6.72 -4.89
C ASN A 159 -14.54 7.73 -5.03
N ASP A 160 -14.71 8.96 -4.56
CA ASP A 160 -13.67 10.00 -4.63
C ASP A 160 -12.50 9.62 -3.72
N VAL A 161 -12.81 9.20 -2.48
CA VAL A 161 -11.81 8.67 -1.53
C VAL A 161 -11.06 7.50 -2.17
N SER A 162 -11.77 6.54 -2.77
CA SER A 162 -11.17 5.38 -3.42
C SER A 162 -10.24 5.78 -4.57
N SER A 163 -10.66 6.72 -5.42
CA SER A 163 -9.89 7.18 -6.57
C SER A 163 -8.60 7.92 -6.17
N GLU A 164 -8.67 8.75 -5.13
CA GLU A 164 -7.52 9.54 -4.68
C GLU A 164 -6.55 8.76 -3.79
N THR A 165 -7.07 7.80 -3.01
CA THR A 165 -6.24 7.04 -2.06
C THR A 165 -5.72 5.74 -2.65
N GLY A 166 -6.44 5.15 -3.61
CA GLY A 166 -6.21 3.82 -4.16
C GLY A 166 -6.79 2.69 -3.28
N LEU A 167 -7.56 3.02 -2.23
CA LEU A 167 -8.18 2.05 -1.33
C LEU A 167 -9.45 1.46 -1.93
N MET A 168 -9.69 0.18 -1.69
CA MET A 168 -10.99 -0.45 -1.99
C MET A 168 -12.10 0.14 -1.13
N ARG A 169 -13.33 0.17 -1.67
CA ARG A 169 -14.51 0.69 -0.96
C ARG A 169 -14.72 0.02 0.40
N GLN A 170 -14.55 -1.30 0.45
CA GLN A 170 -14.71 -2.07 1.68
C GLN A 170 -13.69 -1.65 2.75
N ASP A 171 -12.41 -1.49 2.38
CA ASP A 171 -11.36 -1.04 3.29
C ASP A 171 -11.65 0.36 3.85
N ILE A 172 -12.24 1.25 3.02
CA ILE A 172 -12.66 2.59 3.44
C ILE A 172 -13.77 2.50 4.49
N ILE A 173 -14.81 1.71 4.22
CA ILE A 173 -15.95 1.50 5.14
C ILE A 173 -15.45 0.90 6.47
N ASP A 174 -14.67 -0.16 6.41
CA ASP A 174 -14.10 -0.84 7.58
C ASP A 174 -13.23 0.11 8.40
N THR A 175 -12.49 1.01 7.72
CA THR A 175 -11.69 2.03 8.40
C THR A 175 -12.58 3.05 9.12
N PHE A 176 -13.64 3.55 8.48
CA PHE A 176 -14.59 4.44 9.17
C PHE A 176 -15.25 3.76 10.38
N GLN A 177 -15.59 2.47 10.28
CA GLN A 177 -16.10 1.70 11.42
C GLN A 177 -15.07 1.62 12.55
N SER A 178 -13.80 1.35 12.22
CA SER A 178 -12.70 1.28 13.18
C SER A 178 -12.36 2.62 13.84
N LEU A 179 -12.75 3.73 13.21
CA LEU A 179 -12.65 5.10 13.73
C LEU A 179 -13.89 5.52 14.55
N HIS A 180 -14.89 4.63 14.68
CA HIS A 180 -16.18 4.92 15.30
C HIS A 180 -16.94 6.08 14.64
N MET A 181 -16.74 6.26 13.33
CA MET A 181 -17.38 7.31 12.54
C MET A 181 -18.61 6.82 11.77
N VAL A 182 -18.98 5.53 11.89
CA VAL A 182 -20.19 4.97 11.25
C VAL A 182 -21.31 4.89 12.28
N VAL A 183 -22.43 5.54 12.01
CA VAL A 183 -23.62 5.60 12.89
C VAL A 183 -24.89 5.26 12.11
N GLU A 184 -25.87 4.67 12.79
CA GLU A 184 -27.20 4.43 12.21
C GLU A 184 -28.15 5.54 12.68
N ILE A 185 -28.69 6.30 11.73
CA ILE A 185 -29.63 7.40 11.97
C ILE A 185 -30.91 7.12 11.17
N TYR A 186 -32.06 6.98 11.84
CA TYR A 186 -33.35 6.64 11.21
C TYR A 186 -33.30 5.41 10.29
N LYS A 187 -32.52 4.38 10.67
CA LYS A 187 -32.27 3.16 9.87
C LYS A 187 -31.41 3.36 8.61
N GLU A 188 -30.76 4.51 8.48
CA GLU A 188 -29.78 4.78 7.44
C GLU A 188 -28.36 4.81 8.05
N ILE A 189 -27.42 4.12 7.42
CA ILE A 189 -26.01 4.17 7.82
C ILE A 189 -25.41 5.48 7.32
N THR A 190 -24.94 6.30 8.25
CA THR A 190 -24.34 7.61 8.00
C THR A 190 -22.92 7.65 8.56
N ILE A 191 -22.01 8.33 7.86
CA ILE A 191 -20.65 8.57 8.36
C ILE A 191 -20.58 9.96 9.01
N CYS A 192 -20.38 10.00 10.32
CA CYS A 192 -20.19 11.22 11.11
C CYS A 192 -18.70 11.42 11.41
N ILE A 193 -18.13 12.51 10.89
CA ILE A 193 -16.71 12.81 11.04
C ILE A 193 -16.46 13.47 12.40
N ASP A 194 -15.63 12.82 13.23
CA ASP A 194 -15.03 13.46 14.40
C ASP A 194 -13.78 14.24 13.99
N TRP A 195 -13.95 15.56 13.81
CA TRP A 195 -12.85 16.46 13.43
C TRP A 195 -11.75 16.54 14.48
N ASN A 196 -12.01 16.23 15.76
CA ASN A 196 -10.95 16.21 16.78
C ASN A 196 -9.96 15.07 16.54
N VAL A 197 -10.44 13.93 16.03
CA VAL A 197 -9.59 12.80 15.65
C VAL A 197 -8.73 13.16 14.43
N VAL A 198 -9.32 13.84 13.45
CA VAL A 198 -8.62 14.36 12.26
C VAL A 198 -7.52 15.34 12.68
N ASP A 199 -7.86 16.39 13.43
CA ASP A 199 -6.92 17.45 13.83
C ASP A 199 -5.77 16.88 14.68
N ARG A 200 -6.06 15.94 15.60
CA ARG A 200 -5.03 15.23 16.40
C ARG A 200 -4.08 14.40 15.54
N HIS A 201 -4.61 13.74 14.50
CA HIS A 201 -3.77 12.96 13.58
C HIS A 201 -2.81 13.87 12.80
N ILE A 202 -3.31 14.98 12.27
CA ILE A 202 -2.51 15.94 11.50
C ILE A 202 -1.42 16.58 12.35
N GLN A 203 -1.73 16.96 13.60
CA GLN A 203 -0.73 17.47 14.54
C GLN A 203 0.41 16.46 14.75
N LYS A 204 0.05 15.20 15.08
CA LYS A 204 1.04 14.13 15.29
C LYS A 204 1.87 13.85 14.04
N LYS A 205 1.27 13.95 12.85
CA LYS A 205 1.98 13.80 11.58
C LYS A 205 2.99 14.91 11.37
N ASN A 206 2.62 16.17 11.61
CA ASN A 206 3.49 17.32 11.44
C ASN A 206 4.69 17.32 12.41
N GLU A 207 4.51 16.77 13.61
CA GLU A 207 5.59 16.58 14.59
C GLU A 207 6.51 15.39 14.24
N SER A 208 6.05 14.48 13.39
CA SER A 208 6.78 13.26 13.01
C SER A 208 7.83 13.56 11.95
N LYS A 209 9.05 13.05 12.15
CA LYS A 209 10.12 13.04 11.14
C LYS A 209 10.05 11.82 10.22
N GLN A 210 8.88 11.20 10.09
CA GLN A 210 8.75 9.97 9.32
C GLN A 210 8.95 10.24 7.82
N VAL A 211 9.81 9.43 7.20
CA VAL A 211 10.06 9.49 5.75
C VAL A 211 8.83 8.96 5.02
N HIS A 212 8.40 9.71 4.01
CA HIS A 212 7.29 9.41 3.11
C HIS A 212 7.80 9.15 1.70
N ILE A 213 7.05 8.37 0.93
CA ILE A 213 7.30 8.23 -0.50
C ILE A 213 6.95 9.54 -1.23
N ASP A 214 7.86 10.02 -2.05
CA ASP A 214 7.69 11.18 -2.92
C ASP A 214 7.18 10.73 -4.31
N PRO A 215 5.90 10.91 -4.65
CA PRO A 215 5.33 10.37 -5.89
C PRO A 215 6.08 10.81 -7.15
N ASP A 216 6.65 12.01 -7.16
CA ASP A 216 7.32 12.60 -8.33
C ASP A 216 8.65 11.91 -8.66
N ARG A 217 9.19 11.11 -7.74
CA ARG A 217 10.42 10.33 -7.94
C ARG A 217 10.19 8.94 -8.51
N LEU A 218 8.94 8.54 -8.68
CA LEU A 218 8.59 7.26 -9.29
C LEU A 218 8.75 7.35 -10.81
N LYS A 219 9.69 6.57 -11.33
CA LYS A 219 9.96 6.38 -12.76
C LYS A 219 9.39 5.04 -13.18
N TRP A 220 8.06 4.98 -13.29
CA TRP A 220 7.35 3.76 -13.57
C TRP A 220 6.15 4.03 -14.48
N THR A 221 5.79 3.05 -15.31
CA THR A 221 4.62 3.12 -16.18
C THR A 221 3.95 1.75 -16.19
N PRO A 222 2.62 1.68 -16.02
CA PRO A 222 1.92 0.41 -16.00
C PRO A 222 2.04 -0.31 -17.34
N SER A 223 2.39 -1.60 -17.31
CA SER A 223 2.52 -2.45 -18.50
C SER A 223 1.21 -2.65 -19.26
N ASN A 224 0.08 -2.54 -18.55
CA ASN A 224 -1.26 -2.73 -19.08
C ASN A 224 -2.09 -1.45 -18.91
N LEU A 225 -1.79 -0.41 -19.69
CA LEU A 225 -2.80 0.63 -20.00
C LEU A 225 -3.74 0.05 -21.06
N SER A 226 -4.43 -1.05 -20.75
CA SER A 226 -5.65 -1.37 -21.49
C SER A 226 -6.71 -0.39 -21.01
N ASP A 227 -7.26 0.42 -21.92
CA ASP A 227 -8.47 1.21 -21.71
C ASP A 227 -9.61 0.29 -21.24
N GLY A 228 -9.66 0.03 -19.93
CA GLY A 228 -10.72 -0.70 -19.29
C GLY A 228 -11.91 0.22 -19.15
N GLN A 229 -12.82 0.17 -20.12
CA GLN A 229 -14.20 0.56 -19.88
C GLN A 229 -14.74 -0.35 -18.76
N ASP A 230 -14.83 0.20 -17.56
CA ASP A 230 -15.35 -0.49 -16.38
C ASP A 230 -16.87 -0.68 -16.56
N ASN A 231 -17.27 -1.76 -17.23
CA ASN A 231 -18.66 -2.20 -17.40
C ASN A 231 -19.18 -2.92 -16.15
N ARG A 232 -18.86 -2.39 -14.96
CA ARG A 232 -19.54 -2.79 -13.73
C ARG A 232 -20.80 -1.94 -13.59
N PRO A 233 -21.94 -2.53 -13.18
CA PRO A 233 -23.15 -1.75 -12.93
C PRO A 233 -22.79 -0.63 -11.94
N LEU A 234 -23.20 0.60 -12.27
CA LEU A 234 -23.06 1.76 -11.40
C LEU A 234 -23.86 1.49 -10.12
N GLU A 235 -23.19 0.98 -9.09
CA GLU A 235 -23.74 0.94 -7.74
C GLU A 235 -24.05 2.37 -7.31
N GLU A 236 -25.15 2.54 -6.57
CA GLU A 236 -25.56 3.86 -6.11
C GLU A 236 -24.41 4.51 -5.32
N PRO A 237 -24.11 5.79 -5.58
CA PRO A 237 -23.02 6.48 -4.92
C PRO A 237 -23.28 6.53 -3.41
N ILE A 238 -22.43 5.84 -2.63
CA ILE A 238 -22.46 5.93 -1.18
C ILE A 238 -21.94 7.32 -0.79
N PHE A 239 -22.85 8.12 -0.25
CA PHE A 239 -22.59 9.48 0.17
C PHE A 239 -22.22 9.55 1.65
N ILE A 240 -21.12 10.23 1.98
CA ILE A 240 -20.70 10.52 3.34
C ILE A 240 -21.39 11.81 3.78
N LYS A 241 -22.53 11.69 4.47
CA LYS A 241 -23.22 12.83 5.07
C LYS A 241 -22.47 13.31 6.31
N CYS A 242 -21.57 14.26 6.09
CA CYS A 242 -20.74 14.86 7.13
C CYS A 242 -21.59 15.73 8.05
N ILE A 243 -21.88 15.23 9.26
CA ILE A 243 -22.45 16.06 10.32
C ILE A 243 -21.29 16.49 11.22
N PRO A 244 -21.05 17.80 11.44
CA PRO A 244 -20.04 18.23 12.38
C PRO A 244 -20.38 17.66 13.76
N GLY A 245 -19.47 16.88 14.33
CA GLY A 245 -19.58 16.39 15.70
C GLY A 245 -19.72 17.58 16.65
N GLY A 246 -20.79 17.57 17.45
CA GLY A 246 -21.03 18.55 18.51
C GLY A 246 -20.09 18.38 19.70
#